data_AF-A0A6P1I0K4-F1
#
_entry.id   AF-A0A6P1I0K4-F1
#
_cell.length_a   1.000
_cell.length_b   1.000
_cell.length_c   1.000
_cell.angle_alpha   90.00
_cell.angle_beta   90.00
_cell.angle_gamma   90.00
#
_symmetry.space_group_name_H-M   'P 1'
#
loop_
_entity.id
_entity.type
_entity.pdbx_description
1 polymer ?
#
loop_
_entity_poly.entity_id
_entity_poly.type
_entity_poly.pdbx_seq_one_letter_code
_entity_poly.pdbx_strand_id
1 'polypeptide(L)'
;MDLGTVNFTYDGRVALRFQQALSHSPEKVWRVLTDPQYLKVWFPADVDFDLTPGAELVFRVTPEQVRRFGLPEDHTTTGTVISVHPGHILEYLWDAETLHWELSPDGSGGCWLTLTHTVEEEDSAYAHAAGWHAGLEVVEAQLDGREVNWSPWDRADELASAYRKAN
;
A
#
# COMPACT_ATOMS: atom_id res chain seq x y z
N MET A 1 -4.78 11.03 -8.86
CA MET A 1 -4.74 9.57 -8.98
C MET A 1 -6.13 9.07 -9.31
N ASP A 2 -6.27 8.02 -10.13
CA ASP A 2 -7.57 7.42 -10.44
C ASP A 2 -8.05 6.50 -9.30
N LEU A 3 -9.36 6.25 -9.24
CA LEU A 3 -9.89 5.29 -8.28
C LEU A 3 -9.38 3.88 -8.59
N GLY A 4 -8.95 3.15 -7.55
CA GLY A 4 -8.66 1.73 -7.66
C GLY A 4 -9.86 0.92 -8.15
N THR A 5 -9.57 -0.24 -8.71
CA THR A 5 -10.56 -1.18 -9.25
C THR A 5 -10.64 -2.41 -8.38
N VAL A 6 -11.83 -2.99 -8.23
CA VAL A 6 -12.07 -4.22 -7.48
C VAL A 6 -12.49 -5.31 -8.47
N ASN A 7 -11.80 -6.45 -8.46
CA ASN A 7 -12.10 -7.58 -9.31
C ASN A 7 -12.13 -8.89 -8.50
N PHE A 8 -12.97 -9.84 -8.89
CA PHE A 8 -12.96 -11.19 -8.33
C PHE A 8 -11.88 -12.04 -9.00
N THR A 9 -11.09 -12.75 -8.20
CA THR A 9 -10.12 -13.72 -8.69
C THR A 9 -10.80 -15.08 -8.95
N TYR A 10 -10.17 -15.93 -9.76
CA TYR A 10 -10.75 -17.23 -10.11
C TYR A 10 -10.95 -18.19 -8.93
N ASP A 11 -10.18 -18.01 -7.86
CA ASP A 11 -10.25 -18.77 -6.62
C ASP A 11 -11.28 -18.21 -5.61
N GLY A 12 -12.02 -17.16 -5.98
CA GLY A 12 -13.12 -16.60 -5.18
C GLY A 12 -12.70 -15.46 -4.24
N ARG A 13 -11.43 -15.08 -4.21
CA ARG A 13 -10.92 -13.91 -3.49
C ARG A 13 -11.19 -12.61 -4.27
N VAL A 14 -10.81 -11.49 -3.68
CA VAL A 14 -11.03 -10.15 -4.23
C VAL A 14 -9.70 -9.43 -4.37
N ALA A 15 -9.42 -8.93 -5.57
CA ALA A 15 -8.23 -8.14 -5.89
C ALA A 15 -8.59 -6.66 -6.05
N LEU A 16 -8.14 -5.86 -5.09
CA LEU A 16 -8.11 -4.41 -5.17
C LEU A 16 -6.85 -3.97 -5.91
N ARG A 17 -7.00 -3.21 -7.00
CA ARG A 17 -5.89 -2.80 -7.84
C ARG A 17 -5.82 -1.30 -8.04
N PHE A 18 -4.66 -0.72 -7.78
CA PHE A 18 -4.30 0.66 -8.11
C PHE A 18 -3.20 0.70 -9.15
N GLN A 19 -3.24 1.70 -10.03
CA GLN A 19 -2.17 1.97 -10.97
C GLN A 19 -1.97 3.48 -11.13
N GLN A 20 -0.73 3.92 -11.07
CA GLN A 20 -0.36 5.33 -11.18
C GLN A 20 0.92 5.48 -12.01
N ALA A 21 0.93 6.46 -12.91
CA ALA A 21 2.15 6.90 -13.59
C ALA A 21 2.93 7.84 -12.67
N LEU A 22 4.23 7.59 -12.52
CA LEU A 22 5.14 8.40 -11.71
C LEU A 22 6.29 8.90 -12.59
N SER A 23 6.62 10.20 -12.50
CA SER A 23 7.72 10.81 -13.27
C SER A 23 9.11 10.51 -12.68
N HIS A 24 9.25 9.42 -11.93
CA HIS A 24 10.45 9.03 -11.22
C HIS A 24 10.86 7.61 -11.60
N SER A 25 12.16 7.33 -11.57
CA SER A 25 12.67 6.02 -11.96
C SER A 25 12.20 4.93 -10.99
N PRO A 26 12.06 3.67 -11.46
CA PRO A 26 11.69 2.55 -10.60
C PRO A 26 12.55 2.43 -9.34
N GLU A 27 13.85 2.72 -9.44
CA GLU A 27 14.77 2.64 -8.30
C GLU A 27 14.44 3.68 -7.23
N LYS A 28 14.02 4.89 -7.63
CA LYS A 28 13.61 5.93 -6.69
C LYS A 28 12.29 5.56 -6.01
N VAL A 29 11.33 5.06 -6.78
CA VAL A 29 10.03 4.61 -6.25
C VAL A 29 10.22 3.42 -5.30
N TRP A 30 11.05 2.44 -5.68
CA TRP A 30 11.37 1.29 -4.85
C TRP A 30 11.87 1.68 -3.45
N ARG A 31 12.73 2.69 -3.35
CA ARG A 31 13.21 3.18 -2.04
C ARG A 31 12.07 3.73 -1.19
N VAL A 32 11.12 4.45 -1.76
CA VAL A 32 9.94 4.96 -1.02
C VAL A 32 9.03 3.82 -0.54
N LEU A 33 9.00 2.71 -1.29
CA LEU A 33 8.20 1.52 -0.96
C LEU A 33 8.87 0.56 0.05
N THR A 34 10.18 0.68 0.30
CA THR A 34 10.91 -0.35 1.07
C THR A 34 11.77 0.20 2.20
N ASP A 35 12.19 1.46 2.16
CA ASP A 35 13.00 2.06 3.22
C ASP A 35 12.09 2.55 4.35
N PRO A 36 12.32 2.11 5.61
CA PRO A 36 11.51 2.48 6.76
C PRO A 36 11.37 3.99 6.96
N GLN A 37 12.36 4.78 6.53
CA GLN A 37 12.31 6.24 6.65
C GLN A 37 11.20 6.88 5.82
N TYR A 38 10.88 6.31 4.65
CA TYR A 38 9.81 6.78 3.79
C TYR A 38 8.48 6.09 4.11
N LEU A 39 8.51 4.77 4.35
CA LEU A 39 7.33 3.94 4.61
C LEU A 39 6.48 4.46 5.76
N LYS A 40 7.10 4.81 6.90
CA LYS A 40 6.40 5.29 8.11
C LYS A 40 5.52 6.53 7.91
N VAL A 41 5.65 7.22 6.77
CA VAL A 41 4.90 8.43 6.45
C VAL A 41 3.56 8.12 5.78
N TRP A 42 3.46 7.01 5.05
CA TRP A 42 2.32 6.72 4.18
C TRP A 42 1.72 5.32 4.38
N PHE A 43 2.52 4.36 4.83
CA PHE A 43 2.10 2.97 4.99
C PHE A 43 1.24 2.80 6.26
N PRO A 44 0.15 2.02 6.22
CA PRO A 44 -0.79 1.90 7.34
C PRO A 44 -0.32 0.98 8.48
N ALA A 45 1.00 0.83 8.65
CA ALA A 45 1.66 0.12 9.75
C ALA A 45 3.12 0.57 9.88
N ASP A 46 3.72 0.33 11.05
CA ASP A 46 5.17 0.40 11.22
C ASP A 46 5.79 -0.98 10.95
N VAL A 47 6.64 -1.05 9.93
CA VAL A 47 7.25 -2.29 9.44
C VAL A 47 8.68 -2.00 8.97
N ASP A 48 9.59 -2.92 9.29
CA ASP A 48 10.94 -2.96 8.74
C ASP A 48 11.04 -4.17 7.81
N PHE A 49 11.29 -3.93 6.52
CA PHE A 49 11.32 -4.99 5.52
C PHE A 49 12.70 -5.65 5.45
N ASP A 50 12.81 -6.88 5.95
CA ASP A 50 13.82 -7.81 5.47
C ASP A 50 13.39 -8.33 4.10
N LEU A 51 13.98 -7.78 3.03
CA LEU A 51 13.65 -8.10 1.65
C LEU A 51 14.20 -9.47 1.18
N THR A 52 14.47 -10.39 2.10
CA THR A 52 14.84 -11.77 1.80
C THR A 52 13.57 -12.61 1.60
N PRO A 53 13.36 -13.28 0.45
CA PRO A 53 12.24 -14.21 0.29
C PRO A 53 12.20 -15.26 1.40
N GLY A 54 11.03 -15.42 2.02
CA GLY A 54 10.80 -16.27 3.19
C GLY A 54 11.03 -15.60 4.55
N ALA A 55 11.51 -14.36 4.59
CA ALA A 55 11.64 -13.62 5.85
C ALA A 55 10.26 -13.29 6.45
N GLU A 56 10.18 -13.38 7.78
CA GLU A 56 9.00 -12.96 8.54
C GLU A 56 8.94 -11.43 8.60
N LEU A 57 7.75 -10.88 8.40
CA LEU A 57 7.45 -9.46 8.58
C LEU A 57 6.59 -9.28 9.83
N VAL A 58 6.85 -8.22 10.58
CA VAL A 58 6.04 -7.82 11.73
C VAL A 58 5.50 -6.42 11.48
N PHE A 59 4.18 -6.31 11.38
CA PHE A 59 3.46 -5.05 11.19
C PHE A 59 2.95 -4.57 12.55
N ARG A 60 3.48 -3.46 13.03
CA ARG A 60 3.07 -2.84 14.30
C ARG A 60 2.04 -1.76 14.04
N VAL A 61 1.10 -1.61 14.96
CA VAL A 61 0.15 -0.51 14.90
C VAL A 61 0.85 0.84 14.99
N THR A 62 0.38 1.79 14.20
CA THR A 62 0.82 3.18 14.28
C THR A 62 0.14 3.91 15.45
N PRO A 63 0.73 4.99 15.99
CA PRO A 63 0.07 5.82 17.01
C PRO A 63 -1.30 6.35 16.58
N GLU A 64 -1.48 6.60 15.28
CA GLU A 64 -2.76 7.09 14.76
C GLU A 64 -3.83 5.98 14.73
N GLN A 65 -3.46 4.73 14.47
CA GLN A 65 -4.39 3.59 14.58
C GLN A 65 -4.80 3.34 16.04
N VAL A 66 -3.86 3.44 16.99
CA VAL A 66 -4.16 3.37 18.43
C VAL A 66 -5.17 4.47 18.79
N ARG A 67 -4.92 5.71 18.34
CA ARG A 67 -5.79 6.86 18.62
C ARG A 67 -7.17 6.74 17.98
N ARG A 68 -7.26 6.36 16.70
CA ARG A 68 -8.51 6.35 15.91
C ARG A 68 -9.39 5.14 16.20
N PHE A 69 -8.78 3.97 16.33
CA PHE A 69 -9.49 2.70 16.40
C PHE A 69 -9.39 2.03 17.78
N GLY A 70 -8.61 2.60 18.71
CA GLY A 70 -8.45 2.04 20.05
C GLY A 70 -7.70 0.70 20.06
N LEU A 71 -6.84 0.47 19.06
CA LEU A 71 -6.03 -0.75 19.02
C LEU A 71 -5.01 -0.75 20.18
N PRO A 72 -4.71 -1.91 20.80
CA PRO A 72 -3.64 -2.02 21.78
C PRO A 72 -2.28 -1.61 21.19
N GLU A 73 -1.46 -0.87 21.94
CA GLU A 73 -0.13 -0.42 21.48
C GLU A 73 0.83 -1.57 21.14
N ASP A 74 0.63 -2.74 21.76
CA ASP A 74 1.40 -3.96 21.53
C ASP A 74 0.78 -4.87 20.46
N HIS A 75 -0.31 -4.45 19.82
CA HIS A 75 -0.92 -5.21 18.74
C HIS A 75 0.01 -5.28 17.53
N THR A 76 0.24 -6.49 17.04
CA THR A 76 1.03 -6.75 15.85
C THR A 76 0.36 -7.82 15.01
N THR A 77 0.48 -7.67 13.70
CA THR A 77 0.15 -8.69 12.70
C THR A 77 1.43 -9.15 12.01
N THR A 78 1.38 -10.30 11.35
CA THR A 78 2.59 -10.93 10.79
C THR A 78 2.45 -11.18 9.31
N GLY A 79 3.56 -11.30 8.62
CA GLY A 79 3.62 -11.55 7.20
C GLY A 79 4.83 -12.37 6.80
N THR A 80 4.93 -12.65 5.51
CA THR A 80 6.10 -13.32 4.96
C THR A 80 6.41 -12.75 3.59
N VAL A 81 7.68 -12.43 3.34
CA VAL A 81 8.10 -12.01 2.00
C VAL A 81 8.02 -13.19 1.05
N ILE A 82 7.31 -13.03 -0.07
CA ILE A 82 7.12 -14.07 -1.07
C ILE A 82 8.16 -13.91 -2.19
N SER A 83 8.24 -12.71 -2.79
CA SER A 83 9.09 -12.44 -3.94
C SER A 83 9.67 -11.04 -3.91
N VAL A 84 10.94 -10.91 -4.29
CA VAL A 84 11.64 -9.63 -4.37
C VAL A 84 12.50 -9.59 -5.63
N HIS A 85 12.16 -8.65 -6.51
CA HIS A 85 12.96 -8.22 -7.65
C HIS A 85 13.20 -6.73 -7.50
N PRO A 86 14.36 -6.30 -6.97
CA PRO A 86 14.62 -4.90 -6.66
C PRO A 86 14.35 -3.97 -7.85
N GLY A 87 13.59 -2.90 -7.62
CA GLY A 87 13.18 -1.96 -8.67
C GLY A 87 12.05 -2.45 -9.58
N HIS A 88 11.48 -3.64 -9.33
CA HIS A 88 10.50 -4.26 -10.22
C HIS A 88 9.31 -4.90 -9.50
N ILE A 89 9.53 -5.82 -8.56
CA ILE A 89 8.46 -6.59 -7.93
C ILE A 89 8.74 -6.74 -6.43
N LEU A 90 7.76 -6.44 -5.60
CA LEU A 90 7.74 -6.80 -4.19
C LEU A 90 6.41 -7.48 -3.88
N GLU A 91 6.47 -8.70 -3.36
CA GLU A 91 5.29 -9.46 -2.96
C GLU A 91 5.47 -10.01 -1.56
N TYR A 92 4.45 -9.82 -0.72
CA TYR A 92 4.43 -10.34 0.64
C TYR A 92 3.02 -10.64 1.13
N LEU A 93 2.94 -11.52 2.11
CA LEU A 93 1.74 -11.72 2.91
C LEU A 93 1.67 -10.67 4.02
N TRP A 94 0.44 -10.25 4.32
CA TRP A 94 0.08 -9.55 5.54
C TRP A 94 -1.14 -10.27 6.12
N ASP A 95 -0.95 -10.98 7.22
CA ASP A 95 -1.85 -12.03 7.70
C ASP A 95 -2.18 -13.04 6.59
N ALA A 96 -3.45 -13.15 6.19
CA ALA A 96 -3.89 -14.01 5.10
C ALA A 96 -3.96 -13.29 3.74
N GLU A 97 -3.71 -11.98 3.72
CA GLU A 97 -3.84 -11.14 2.54
C GLU A 97 -2.51 -11.04 1.79
N THR A 98 -2.57 -10.82 0.48
CA THR A 98 -1.38 -10.70 -0.37
C THR A 98 -1.27 -9.29 -0.92
N LEU A 99 -0.11 -8.66 -0.76
CA LEU A 99 0.23 -7.40 -1.41
C LEU A 99 1.27 -7.66 -2.48
N HIS A 100 0.92 -7.29 -3.71
CA HIS A 100 1.78 -7.41 -4.89
C HIS A 100 2.03 -6.04 -5.49
N TRP A 101 3.28 -5.60 -5.46
CA TRP A 101 3.75 -4.32 -5.96
C TRP A 101 4.57 -4.52 -7.23
N GLU A 102 4.24 -3.79 -8.30
CA GLU A 102 4.98 -3.82 -9.56
C GLU A 102 5.43 -2.42 -9.97
N LEU A 103 6.67 -2.32 -10.45
CA LEU A 103 7.27 -1.13 -11.04
C LEU A 103 7.73 -1.47 -12.46
N SER A 104 7.11 -0.80 -13.43
CA SER A 104 7.43 -0.96 -14.85
C SER A 104 7.94 0.36 -15.44
N PRO A 105 9.17 0.44 -15.97
CA PRO A 105 9.64 1.64 -16.66
C PRO A 105 8.69 2.05 -17.78
N ASP A 106 8.44 3.36 -17.93
CA ASP A 106 7.57 3.88 -18.99
C ASP A 106 8.34 4.30 -20.26
N GLY A 107 9.67 4.18 -20.25
CA GLY A 107 10.56 4.56 -21.34
C GLY A 107 10.93 6.05 -21.40
N SER A 108 10.33 6.89 -20.56
CA SER A 108 10.60 8.34 -20.48
C SER A 108 11.51 8.75 -19.31
N GLY A 109 11.92 7.77 -18.50
CA GLY A 109 12.63 7.99 -17.23
C GLY A 109 11.72 7.90 -16.00
N GLY A 110 10.41 7.77 -16.20
CA GLY A 110 9.41 7.46 -15.19
C GLY A 110 9.07 5.96 -15.14
N CYS A 111 8.05 5.64 -14.35
CA CYS A 111 7.52 4.29 -14.25
C CYS A 111 6.02 4.24 -13.92
N TRP A 112 5.41 3.12 -14.23
CA TRP A 112 4.11 2.72 -13.71
C TRP A 112 4.28 1.97 -12.40
N LEU A 113 3.62 2.45 -11.35
CA LEU A 113 3.41 1.73 -10.10
C LEU A 113 2.06 1.03 -10.16
N THR A 114 2.04 -0.28 -9.90
CA THR A 114 0.83 -1.06 -9.67
C THR A 114 0.85 -1.67 -8.29
N LEU A 115 -0.23 -1.51 -7.53
CA LEU A 115 -0.51 -2.25 -6.31
C LEU A 115 -1.70 -3.17 -6.58
N THR A 116 -1.55 -4.46 -6.28
CA THR A 116 -2.66 -5.41 -6.18
C THR A 116 -2.71 -5.96 -4.76
N HIS A 117 -3.79 -5.69 -4.04
CA HIS A 117 -4.07 -6.21 -2.71
C HIS A 117 -5.18 -7.25 -2.80
N THR A 118 -4.83 -8.51 -2.55
CA THR A 118 -5.77 -9.64 -2.59
C THR A 118 -6.26 -9.96 -1.19
N VAL A 119 -7.56 -9.91 -0.99
CA VAL A 119 -8.26 -10.14 0.27
C VAL A 119 -9.36 -11.19 0.09
N GLU A 120 -9.87 -11.76 1.19
CA GLU A 120 -10.93 -12.77 1.14
C GLU A 120 -12.31 -12.16 0.81
N GLU A 121 -12.62 -11.00 1.38
CA GLU A 121 -13.96 -10.40 1.34
C GLU A 121 -14.02 -9.11 0.53
N GLU A 122 -15.08 -8.93 -0.26
CA GLU A 122 -15.29 -7.73 -1.08
C GLU A 122 -15.38 -6.45 -0.23
N ASP A 123 -16.06 -6.52 0.92
CA ASP A 123 -16.19 -5.39 1.84
C ASP A 123 -14.84 -4.98 2.44
N SER A 124 -13.94 -5.95 2.67
CA SER A 124 -12.55 -5.68 3.07
C SER A 124 -11.81 -4.90 1.98
N ALA A 125 -11.96 -5.29 0.70
CA ALA A 125 -11.31 -4.59 -0.41
C ALA A 125 -11.73 -3.10 -0.47
N TYR A 126 -13.03 -2.80 -0.31
CA TYR A 126 -13.49 -1.42 -0.28
C TYR A 126 -13.02 -0.65 0.96
N ALA A 127 -12.93 -1.30 2.12
CA ALA A 127 -12.41 -0.68 3.34
C ALA A 127 -10.92 -0.29 3.19
N HIS A 128 -10.12 -1.14 2.54
CA HIS A 128 -8.70 -0.86 2.29
C HIS A 128 -8.46 0.19 1.21
N ALA A 129 -9.35 0.29 0.21
CA ALA A 129 -9.16 1.15 -0.96
C ALA A 129 -8.90 2.62 -0.62
N ALA A 130 -9.64 3.20 0.32
CA ALA A 130 -9.45 4.59 0.69
C ALA A 130 -8.09 4.85 1.36
N GLY A 131 -7.63 3.92 2.20
CA GLY A 131 -6.33 3.98 2.85
C GLY A 131 -5.18 3.90 1.84
N TRP A 132 -5.25 2.95 0.89
CA TRP A 132 -4.24 2.84 -0.17
C TRP A 132 -4.20 4.06 -1.07
N HIS A 133 -5.36 4.60 -1.46
CA HIS A 133 -5.41 5.82 -2.27
C HIS A 133 -4.72 6.98 -1.55
N ALA A 134 -5.09 7.25 -0.29
CA ALA A 134 -4.48 8.33 0.48
C ALA A 134 -2.96 8.13 0.66
N GLY A 135 -2.52 6.90 0.96
CA GLY A 135 -1.11 6.56 1.06
C GLY A 135 -0.35 6.79 -0.25
N LEU A 136 -0.94 6.41 -1.39
CA LEU A 136 -0.33 6.60 -2.71
C LEU A 136 -0.26 8.08 -3.14
N GLU A 137 -1.21 8.93 -2.70
CA GLU A 137 -1.08 10.39 -2.85
C GLU A 137 0.14 10.94 -2.07
N VAL A 138 0.44 10.38 -0.88
CA VAL A 138 1.66 10.73 -0.11
C VAL A 138 2.93 10.24 -0.80
N VAL A 139 2.93 9.02 -1.36
CA VAL A 139 4.07 8.48 -2.12
C VAL A 139 4.44 9.41 -3.27
N GLU A 140 3.45 9.84 -4.06
CA GLU A 140 3.68 10.80 -5.15
C GLU A 140 4.24 12.13 -4.63
N ALA A 141 3.67 12.67 -3.54
CA ALA A 141 4.16 13.91 -2.94
C ALA A 141 5.62 13.79 -2.45
N GLN A 142 5.98 12.70 -1.78
CA GLN A 142 7.34 12.44 -1.34
C GLN A 142 8.32 12.38 -2.51
N LEU A 143 7.95 11.69 -3.58
CA LEU A 143 8.78 11.57 -4.77
C LEU A 143 9.01 12.92 -5.45
N ASP A 144 8.00 13.77 -5.49
CA ASP A 144 8.05 15.13 -6.04
C ASP A 144 8.73 16.15 -5.12
N GLY A 145 9.05 15.77 -3.87
CA GLY A 145 9.56 16.69 -2.87
C GLY A 145 8.53 17.73 -2.40
N ARG A 146 7.24 17.40 -2.50
CA ARG A 146 6.13 18.21 -2.01
C ARG A 146 5.89 17.91 -0.52
N GLU A 147 5.66 18.97 0.25
CA GLU A 147 5.28 18.82 1.66
C GLU A 147 3.85 18.28 1.77
N VAL A 148 3.66 17.29 2.65
CA VAL A 148 2.35 16.76 3.02
C VAL A 148 1.96 17.39 4.35
N ASN A 149 1.05 18.37 4.29
CA ASN A 149 0.55 19.13 5.44
C ASN A 149 -0.89 18.74 5.82
N TRP A 150 -1.33 17.57 5.38
CA TRP A 150 -2.64 16.97 5.63
C TRP A 150 -2.47 15.54 6.15
N SER A 151 -3.50 15.02 6.81
CA SER A 151 -3.50 13.67 7.38
C SER A 151 -3.96 12.66 6.32
N PRO A 152 -3.16 11.61 6.01
CA PRO A 152 -3.58 10.53 5.11
C PRO A 152 -4.79 9.77 5.63
N TRP A 153 -4.99 9.76 6.95
CA TRP A 153 -6.15 9.13 7.57
C TRP A 153 -7.42 9.97 7.39
N ASP A 154 -7.35 11.29 7.53
CA ASP A 154 -8.50 12.17 7.23
C ASP A 154 -8.84 12.10 5.73
N ARG A 155 -7.80 12.05 4.89
CA ARG A 155 -7.96 11.89 3.44
C ARG A 155 -8.62 10.56 3.08
N ALA A 156 -8.28 9.47 3.77
CA ALA A 156 -8.95 8.18 3.62
C ALA A 156 -10.43 8.27 4.02
N ASP A 157 -10.78 8.95 5.12
CA ASP A 157 -12.18 9.13 5.54
C ASP A 157 -13.01 9.90 4.49
N GLU A 158 -12.44 10.93 3.87
CA GLU A 158 -13.08 11.66 2.76
C GLU A 158 -13.34 10.75 1.54
N LEU A 159 -12.33 9.95 1.18
CA LEU A 159 -12.36 9.05 0.04
C LEU A 159 -13.25 7.82 0.26
N ALA A 160 -13.51 7.42 1.51
CA ALA A 160 -14.26 6.21 1.86
C ALA A 160 -15.64 6.15 1.16
N SER A 161 -16.30 7.30 1.00
CA SER A 161 -17.59 7.38 0.29
C SER A 161 -17.50 7.06 -1.19
N ALA A 162 -16.37 7.36 -1.85
CA ALA A 162 -16.15 7.10 -3.27
C ALA A 162 -15.87 5.61 -3.57
N TYR A 163 -15.43 4.85 -2.55
CA TYR A 163 -15.17 3.42 -2.66
C TYR A 163 -16.32 2.54 -2.14
N ARG A 164 -17.45 3.13 -1.70
CA ARG A 164 -18.61 2.31 -1.33
C ARG A 164 -19.19 1.64 -2.58
N LYS A 165 -19.59 0.39 -2.42
CA LYS A 165 -20.43 -0.32 -3.39
C LYS A 165 -21.65 0.55 -3.71
N ALA A 166 -21.86 0.85 -4.98
CA ALA A 166 -23.13 1.45 -5.40
C ALA A 166 -24.24 0.44 -5.08
N ASN A 167 -25.16 0.83 -4.20
CA ASN A 167 -26.36 0.05 -3.88
C ASN A 167 -27.25 -0.18 -5.12
#